data_AF-A0A2K3M429-F1
#
_entry.id   AF-A0A2K3M429-F1
#
_cell.length_a   1.000
_cell.length_b   1.000
_cell.length_c   1.000
_cell.angle_alpha   90.00
_cell.angle_beta   90.00
_cell.angle_gamma   90.00
#
_symmetry.space_group_name_H-M   'P 1'
#
loop_
_entity.id
_entity.type
_entity.pdbx_description
1 polymer ?
#
loop_
_entity_poly.entity_id
_entity_poly.type
_entity_poly.pdbx_seq_one_letter_code
_entity_poly.pdbx_strand_id
1 'polypeptide(L)' 'MNVIRGSQGEWIRGFAKKVGSCNAFVAELWGVLKGLRCVSMMGFTKVELNIDSSSVVQVLKGRKVDSWTGGTVVQQI' A
#
# COMPACT_ATOMS: atom_id res chain seq x y z
N MET A 1 -1.75 -1.25 11.56
CA MET A 1 -1.70 -2.67 11.16
C MET A 1 -2.70 -2.83 10.04
N ASN A 2 -2.37 -3.57 8.97
CA ASN A 2 -3.20 -3.67 7.79
C ASN A 2 -3.82 -5.07 7.68
N VAL A 3 -4.90 -5.17 6.93
CA VAL A 3 -5.74 -6.37 6.86
C VAL A 3 -6.08 -6.69 5.41
N ILE A 4 -6.01 -7.98 5.08
CA ILE A 4 -6.57 -8.56 3.86
C ILE A 4 -7.92 -9.15 4.25
N ARG A 5 -8.97 -8.69 3.55
CA ARG A 5 -10.31 -9.23 3.66
C ARG A 5 -10.68 -9.98 2.39
N GLY A 6 -11.54 -10.97 2.52
CA GLY A 6 -12.15 -11.58 1.35
C GLY A 6 -13.40 -10.84 0.91
N SER A 7 -14.09 -11.39 -0.08
CA SER A 7 -15.17 -10.71 -0.79
C SER A 7 -16.42 -10.50 0.07
N GLN A 8 -16.61 -11.28 1.14
CA GLN A 8 -17.72 -11.14 2.08
C GLN A 8 -17.30 -10.35 3.33
N GLY A 9 -16.14 -9.69 3.30
CA GLY A 9 -15.60 -8.91 4.41
C GLY A 9 -14.93 -9.76 5.49
N GLU A 10 -14.79 -11.07 5.26
CA GLU A 10 -14.11 -12.00 6.15
C GLU A 10 -12.64 -11.62 6.34
N TRP A 11 -12.13 -11.77 7.56
CA TRP A 11 -10.72 -11.56 7.83
C TRP A 11 -9.90 -12.74 7.33
N ILE A 12 -9.13 -12.55 6.26
CA ILE A 12 -8.22 -13.58 5.74
C ILE A 12 -6.90 -13.55 6.51
N ARG A 13 -6.28 -12.35 6.59
CA ARG A 13 -4.95 -12.21 7.20
C ARG A 13 -4.66 -10.77 7.61
N GLY A 14 -4.00 -10.60 8.76
CA GLY A 14 -3.38 -9.33 9.15
C GLY A 14 -1.89 -9.29 8.76
N PHE A 15 -1.39 -8.09 8.43
CA PHE A 15 0.04 -7.88 8.21
C PHE A 15 0.52 -6.55 8.81
N ALA A 16 1.77 -6.55 9.22
CA ALA A 16 2.47 -5.38 9.73
C ALA A 16 3.91 -5.40 9.22
N LYS A 17 4.46 -4.22 8.93
CA LYS A 17 5.87 -4.05 8.65
C LYS A 17 6.42 -2.98 9.57
N LYS A 18 7.54 -3.30 10.24
CA LYS A 18 8.36 -2.29 10.90
C LYS A 18 9.04 -1.45 9.82
N VAL A 19 8.69 -0.17 9.77
CA VAL A 19 9.17 0.80 8.78
C VAL A 19 10.25 1.73 9.36
N GLY A 20 10.43 1.72 10.70
CA GLY A 20 11.34 2.64 11.40
C GLY A 20 10.75 4.04 11.53
N SER A 21 11.61 5.06 11.67
CA SER A 21 11.19 6.46 11.68
C SER A 21 10.76 6.89 10.29
N CYS A 22 9.46 7.06 10.09
CA CYS A 22 8.88 7.53 8.83
C CYS A 22 7.64 8.38 9.10
N ASN A 23 7.26 9.21 8.14
CA ASN A 23 6.00 9.95 8.21
C ASN A 23 4.80 9.02 7.93
N ALA A 24 3.60 9.44 8.33
CA ALA A 24 2.38 8.64 8.19
C ALA A 24 2.12 8.23 6.72
N PHE A 25 2.35 9.15 5.79
CA PHE A 25 2.18 8.90 4.35
C PHE A 25 3.08 7.76 3.83
N VAL A 26 4.35 7.75 4.22
CA VAL A 26 5.31 6.70 3.85
C VAL A 26 4.91 5.38 4.52
N ALA A 27 4.49 5.40 5.78
CA ALA A 27 4.02 4.21 6.48
C ALA A 27 2.80 3.57 5.80
N GLU A 28 1.84 4.39 5.36
CA GLU A 28 0.66 3.96 4.61
C GLU A 28 1.04 3.36 3.25
N LEU A 29 1.92 4.02 2.50
CA LEU A 29 2.37 3.53 1.19
C LEU A 29 3.11 2.19 1.31
N TRP A 30 3.92 2.01 2.35
CA TRP A 30 4.52 0.71 2.67
C TRP A 30 3.48 -0.35 3.02
N GLY A 31 2.40 0.05 3.71
CA GLY A 31 1.24 -0.80 3.96
C GLY A 31 0.59 -1.29 2.67
N VAL A 32 0.31 -0.38 1.74
CA VAL A 32 -0.24 -0.70 0.41
C VAL A 32 0.68 -1.65 -0.35
N LEU A 33 1.97 -1.32 -0.47
CA LEU A 33 2.94 -2.14 -1.20
C LEU A 33 3.04 -3.56 -0.63
N LYS A 34 3.05 -3.68 0.71
CA LYS A 34 3.10 -5.00 1.37
C LYS A 34 1.79 -5.77 1.21
N GLY A 35 0.65 -5.10 1.26
CA GLY A 35 -0.66 -5.69 1.00
C GLY A 35 -0.73 -6.27 -0.42
N LEU A 36 -0.38 -5.46 -1.43
CA LEU A 36 -0.37 -5.87 -2.83
C LEU A 36 0.57 -7.05 -3.11
N ARG A 37 1.79 -7.05 -2.54
CA ARG A 37 2.69 -8.21 -2.65
C ARG A 37 2.11 -9.45 -1.99
N CYS A 38 1.45 -9.30 -0.84
CA CYS A 38 0.89 -10.43 -0.11
C CYS A 38 -0.25 -11.09 -0.88
N VAL A 39 -1.20 -10.31 -1.41
CA VAL A 39 -2.31 -10.83 -2.24
C VAL A 39 -1.82 -11.39 -3.58
N SER A 40 -0.80 -10.78 -4.19
CA SER A 40 -0.18 -11.30 -5.41
C SER A 40 0.51 -12.65 -5.17
N MET A 41 1.24 -12.83 -4.06
CA MET A 41 1.80 -14.14 -3.68
C MET A 41 0.73 -15.20 -3.37
N MET A 42 -0.49 -14.77 -2.99
CA MET A 42 -1.63 -15.68 -2.80
C MET A 42 -2.33 -16.03 -4.13
N GLY A 43 -1.90 -15.47 -5.26
CA GLY A 43 -2.49 -15.71 -6.58
C GLY A 43 -3.71 -14.83 -6.89
N PHE A 44 -4.03 -13.85 -6.06
CA PHE A 44 -5.10 -12.90 -6.36
C PHE A 44 -4.64 -11.85 -7.36
N THR A 45 -5.32 -11.76 -8.49
CA THR A 45 -5.05 -10.80 -9.57
C THR A 45 -5.99 -9.60 -9.55
N LYS A 46 -7.19 -9.76 -8.98
CA LYS A 46 -8.20 -8.71 -8.85
C LYS A 46 -8.44 -8.43 -7.38
N VAL A 47 -8.01 -7.26 -6.92
CA VAL A 47 -8.11 -6.85 -5.52
C VAL A 47 -8.65 -5.43 -5.42
N GLU A 48 -9.45 -5.18 -4.39
CA GLU A 48 -9.92 -3.84 -4.05
C GLU A 48 -9.06 -3.30 -2.90
N LEU A 49 -8.51 -2.11 -3.09
CA LEU A 49 -7.64 -1.46 -2.13
C LEU A 49 -8.41 -0.32 -1.43
N ASN A 50 -8.79 -0.54 -0.18
CA ASN A 50 -9.42 0.50 0.64
C ASN A 50 -8.35 1.30 1.37
N ILE A 51 -8.19 2.59 1.01
CA ILE A 51 -7.27 3.53 1.65
C ILE A 51 -8.08 4.72 2.16
N ASP A 52 -7.89 5.06 3.43
CA ASP A 52 -8.49 6.22 4.09
C ASP A 52 -7.77 7.54 3.77
N SER A 53 -6.58 7.45 3.18
CA SER A 53 -5.71 8.58 2.82
C SER A 53 -5.85 9.01 1.36
N SER A 54 -6.50 10.16 1.14
CA SER A 54 -6.70 10.74 -0.18
C SER A 54 -5.37 11.05 -0.90
N SER A 55 -4.33 11.43 -0.15
CA SER A 55 -2.97 11.68 -0.69
C SER A 55 -2.36 10.42 -1.29
N VAL A 56 -2.49 9.26 -0.63
CA VAL A 56 -1.97 7.99 -1.15
C VAL A 56 -2.76 7.55 -2.39
N VAL A 57 -4.08 7.74 -2.38
CA VAL A 57 -4.94 7.46 -3.55
C VAL A 57 -4.54 8.32 -4.76
N GLN A 58 -4.21 9.59 -4.57
CA GLN A 58 -3.76 10.48 -5.66
C GLN A 58 -2.45 10.01 -6.28
N VAL A 59 -1.49 9.58 -5.47
CA VAL A 59 -0.20 9.05 -5.93
C VAL A 59 -0.39 7.76 -6.73
N LEU A 60 -1.23 6.84 -6.24
CA LEU A 60 -1.50 5.57 -6.92
C LEU A 60 -2.29 5.74 -8.22
N LYS A 61 -3.13 6.77 -8.32
CA LYS A 61 -3.85 7.11 -9.55
C LYS A 61 -2.98 7.84 -10.59
N GLY A 62 -1.68 8.01 -10.33
CA GLY A 62 -0.73 8.57 -11.30
C GLY A 62 -0.82 10.10 -11.44
N ARG A 63 -1.45 10.81 -10.50
CA ARG A 63 -1.26 12.27 -10.43
C ARG A 63 0.11 12.51 -9.80
N LYS A 64 1.06 13.01 -10.61
CA LYS A 64 2.34 13.56 -10.15
C LYS A 64 2.09 14.37 -8.87
N VAL A 65 2.68 13.93 -7.77
CA VAL A 65 3.00 14.84 -6.69
C VAL A 65 4.15 15.68 -7.23
N ASP A 66 3.82 16.82 -7.83
CA ASP A 66 4.82 17.83 -8.07
C ASP A 66 5.41 18.22 -6.71
N SER A 67 6.74 18.22 -6.66
CA SER A 67 7.60 18.68 -5.55
C SER A 67 8.21 17.60 -4.63
N TRP A 68 9.32 17.04 -5.14
CA TRP A 68 10.63 16.97 -4.47
C TRP A 68 10.72 16.37 -3.05
N THR A 69 10.74 15.04 -2.92
CA THR A 69 11.70 14.26 -2.07
C THR A 69 11.30 12.77 -2.09
N GLY A 70 12.09 11.91 -2.74
CA GLY A 70 11.83 10.45 -2.64
C GLY A 70 12.33 9.58 -3.80
N GLY A 71 13.33 10.03 -4.56
CA GLY A 71 13.79 9.38 -5.79
C GLY A 71 14.49 8.01 -5.69
N THR A 72 14.36 7.26 -4.60
CA THR A 72 15.16 6.02 -4.41
C THR A 72 14.34 4.73 -4.46
N VAL A 73 12.99 4.78 -4.40
CA VAL A 73 12.18 3.53 -4.41
C VAL A 73 11.69 3.14 -5.81
N VAL A 74 11.73 4.06 -6.79
CA VAL A 74 11.17 3.83 -8.13
C VAL A 74 12.13 3.08 -9.06
N GLN A 75 13.41 2.93 -8.70
CA GLN A 75 14.42 2.31 -9.58
C GLN A 75 14.57 0.79 -9.41
N GLN A 76 13.71 0.14 -8.63
CA GLN A 76 13.70 -1.32 -8.45
C GLN A 76 12.38 -1.98 -8.85
N ILE A 77 11.61 -1.34 -9.73
CA ILE A 77 10.45 -1.94 -10.39
C ILE A 77 10.86 -2.28 -11.82
#